data_AF-A0A0N0A378-F1
#
_entry.id   AF-A0A0N0A378-F1
#
_cell.length_a   1.000
_cell.length_b   1.000
_cell.length_c   1.000
_cell.angle_alpha   90.00
_cell.angle_beta   90.00
_cell.angle_gamma   90.00
#
_symmetry.space_group_name_H-M   'P 1'
#
loop_
_entity.id
_entity.type
_entity.pdbx_description
1 polymer ?
#
loop_
_entity_poly.entity_id
_entity_poly.type
_entity_poly.pdbx_seq_one_letter_code
_entity_poly.pdbx_strand_id
1 'polypeptide(L)' 'MAENSNQAMPARAIAGHLGLIATGRVLSGFSARLCCWARNGRLIRTAPSTYKIPLPLGLDTAN' A
#
# COMPACT_ATOMS: atom_id res chain seq x y z
N MET A 1 -14.78 -8.56 4.88
CA MET A 1 -14.03 -7.47 5.52
C MET A 1 -13.22 -6.75 4.43
N ALA A 2 -13.86 -5.94 3.58
CA ALA A 2 -13.23 -5.30 2.41
C ALA A 2 -13.16 -3.77 2.51
N GLU A 3 -13.57 -3.20 3.65
CA GLU A 3 -13.73 -1.75 3.85
C GLU A 3 -12.40 -0.97 4.03
N ASN A 4 -11.27 -1.67 4.14
CA ASN A 4 -9.96 -1.02 4.35
C ASN A 4 -9.09 -0.98 3.07
N SER A 5 -9.50 -1.65 1.98
CA SER A 5 -8.66 -1.79 0.77
C SER A 5 -8.39 -0.45 0.06
N ASN A 6 -9.26 0.53 0.25
CA ASN A 6 -9.22 1.87 -0.33
C ASN A 6 -8.59 2.92 0.59
N GLN A 7 -8.29 2.57 1.84
CA GLN A 7 -7.70 3.52 2.79
C GLN A 7 -6.21 3.72 2.50
N ALA A 8 -5.79 4.98 2.48
CA ALA A 8 -4.38 5.33 2.34
C ALA A 8 -3.66 4.99 3.64
N MET A 9 -2.66 4.12 3.56
CA MET A 9 -1.88 3.67 4.70
C MET A 9 -0.41 4.10 4.58
N PRO A 10 0.21 4.60 5.66
CA PRO A 10 1.63 4.88 5.65
C PRO A 10 2.43 3.57 5.57
N ALA A 11 3.60 3.62 4.91
CA ALA A 11 4.49 2.47 4.75
C ALA A 11 4.78 1.74 6.06
N ARG A 12 4.91 2.48 7.16
CA ARG A 12 5.12 1.91 8.50
C ARG A 12 3.93 1.08 8.99
N ALA A 13 2.70 1.54 8.73
CA ALA A 13 1.49 0.80 9.09
C ALA A 13 1.31 -0.44 8.21
N ILE A 14 1.62 -0.34 6.91
CA ILE A 14 1.62 -1.50 5.99
C ILE A 14 2.63 -2.54 6.47
N ALA A 15 3.84 -2.14 6.85
CA ALA A 15 4.81 -3.05 7.43
C ALA A 15 4.28 -3.72 8.71
N GLY A 16 3.65 -2.95 9.61
CA GLY A 16 3.02 -3.48 10.81
C GLY A 16 1.91 -4.51 10.52
N HIS A 17 1.05 -4.26 9.55
CA HIS A 17 0.03 -5.22 9.10
C HIS A 17 0.61 -6.51 8.51
N LEU A 18 1.79 -6.44 7.89
CA LEU A 18 2.51 -7.60 7.37
C LEU A 18 3.32 -8.32 8.46
N GLY A 19 3.26 -7.88 9.72
CA GLY A 19 4.08 -8.41 10.81
C GLY A 19 5.56 -8.05 10.67
N LEU A 20 5.91 -7.10 9.81
CA LEU A 20 7.27 -6.65 9.59
C LEU A 20 7.64 -5.56 10.59
N ILE A 21 8.70 -5.78 11.36
CA ILE A 21 9.33 -4.73 12.17
C ILE A 21 10.25 -3.92 11.25
N ALA A 22 9.67 -2.98 10.51
CA ALA A 22 10.41 -2.08 9.64
C ALA A 22 10.84 -0.82 10.41
N THR A 23 12.10 -0.78 10.84
CA THR A 23 12.72 0.40 11.49
C THR A 23 13.99 0.86 10.75
N GLY A 24 14.26 2.17 10.78
CA GLY A 24 15.47 2.75 10.19
C GLY A 24 15.69 2.39 8.71
N ARG A 25 16.84 1.79 8.38
CA ARG A 25 17.18 1.39 7.00
C ARG A 25 16.20 0.39 6.39
N VAL A 26 15.61 -0.50 7.19
CA VAL A 26 14.65 -1.51 6.72
C VAL A 26 13.37 -0.84 6.24
N LEU A 27 12.89 0.18 6.97
CA LEU A 27 11.74 0.98 6.55
C LEU A 27 12.03 1.78 5.28
N SER A 28 13.24 2.31 5.12
CA SER A 28 13.65 3.01 3.90
C SER A 28 13.63 2.10 2.67
N GLY A 29 14.22 0.90 2.77
CA GLY A 29 14.17 -0.11 1.70
C GLY A 29 12.75 -0.59 1.39
N PHE A 30 11.92 -0.73 2.43
CA PHE A 30 10.51 -1.08 2.26
C PHE A 30 9.73 0.02 1.52
N SER A 31 9.89 1.28 1.92
CA SER A 31 9.29 2.43 1.22
C SER A 31 9.76 2.53 -0.24
N ALA A 32 11.03 2.24 -0.53
CA ALA A 32 11.53 2.20 -1.90
C ALA A 32 10.82 1.11 -2.73
N ARG A 33 10.60 -0.07 -2.13
CA ARG A 33 9.85 -1.18 -2.77
C ARG A 33 8.38 -0.81 -3.03
N LEU A 34 7.72 -0.16 -2.07
CA LEU A 34 6.35 0.36 -2.25
C LEU A 34 6.29 1.42 -3.35
N CYS A 35 7.28 2.31 -3.43
CA CYS A 35 7.42 3.26 -4.53
C CYS A 35 7.58 2.56 -5.89
N CYS A 36 8.34 1.46 -5.97
CA CYS A 36 8.43 0.67 -7.19
C CYS A 36 7.09 0.02 -7.54
N TRP A 37 6.36 -0.54 -6.57
CA TRP A 37 5.02 -1.07 -6.82
C TRP A 37 4.02 0.00 -7.28
N ALA A 38 4.11 1.20 -6.72
CA ALA A 38 3.29 2.32 -7.17
C ALA A 38 3.60 2.74 -8.62
N ARG A 39 4.88 2.75 -9.00
CA ARG A 39 5.28 3.00 -10.40
C ARG A 39 4.80 1.92 -11.37
N ASN A 40 4.66 0.68 -10.90
CA ASN A 40 4.14 -0.43 -11.71
C ASN A 40 2.60 -0.53 -11.67
N GLY A 41 1.89 0.48 -11.14
CA GLY A 41 0.42 0.49 -11.08
C GLY A 41 -0.20 -0.50 -10.09
N ARG A 42 0.61 -1.18 -9.25
CA ARG A 42 0.13 -2.12 -8.24
C ARG A 42 -0.34 -1.43 -6.95
N LEU A 43 0.11 -0.20 -6.73
CA LEU A 43 -0.28 0.64 -5.60
C LEU A 43 -0.54 2.07 -6.10
N ILE A 44 -1.35 2.83 -5.38
CA ILE A 44 -1.49 4.27 -5.61
C ILE A 44 -0.76 4.99 -4.50
N ARG A 45 0.25 5.80 -4.86
CA ARG A 45 0.92 6.69 -3.91
C ARG A 45 0.10 7.97 -3.76
N THR A 46 -0.45 8.21 -2.58
CA THR A 46 -1.27 9.41 -2.31
C THR A 46 -0.52 10.53 -1.61
N ALA A 47 0.56 10.21 -0.90
CA ALA A 47 1.44 11.15 -0.23
C ALA A 47 2.84 10.54 -0.08
N PRO A 48 3.86 11.30 0.35
CA PRO A 48 5.17 10.74 0.67
C PRO A 48 5.03 9.57 1.64
N SER A 49 5.62 8.42 1.28
CA SER A 49 5.57 7.18 2.08
C SER A 49 4.16 6.69 2.45
N THR A 50 3.13 7.08 1.69
CA THR A 50 1.74 6.69 1.93
C THR A 50 1.14 6.09 0.67
N TYR A 51 0.56 4.91 0.81
CA TYR A 51 0.11 4.09 -0.31
C TYR A 51 -1.27 3.51 -0.02
N LYS A 52 -2.09 3.37 -1.05
CA LYS A 52 -3.34 2.61 -1.00
C LYS A 52 -3.30 1.49 -2.04
N ILE A 53 -4.03 0.42 -1.79
CA ILE A 53 -4.26 -0.61 -2.78
C ILE A 53 -5.30 -0.04 -3.76
N PRO A 54 -5.04 -0.04 -5.08
CA PRO A 54 -6.06 0.30 -6.05
C PRO A 54 -7.21 -0.69 -5.88
N LEU A 55 -8.42 -0.18 -5.67
CA LEU A 55 -9.61 -1.01 -5.79
C LEU A 55 -9.60 -1.59 -7.21
N PRO A 56 -9.91 -2.89 -7.40
CA PRO A 56 -10.21 -3.37 -8.73
C PRO A 56 -11.39 -2.53 -9.25
N LEU A 57 -11.16 -1.80 -10.34
CA LEU A 57 -12.26 -1.26 -11.14
C LEU A 57 -13.01 -2.50 -11.66
N GLY A 58 -14.18 -2.81 -11.12
CA GLY A 58 -14.90 -4.06 -11.42
C GLY A 58 -15.20 -4.93 -10.20
N LEU A 59 -15.77 -4.35 -9.14
CA LEU A 59 -16.77 -5.06 -8.34
C LEU A 59 -18.13 -4.35 -8.38
N ASP A 60 -18.33 -3.53 -9.41
CA ASP A 60 -19.63 -3.21 -9.96
C ASP A 60 -19.87 -4.12 -11.19
N THR A 61 -21.01 -4.82 -11.19
CA THR A 61 -21.55 -5.64 -12.30
C THR A 61 -21.04 -7.08 -12.41
N ALA A 62 -21.57 -7.97 -11.57
CA ALA A 62 -21.98 -9.30 -12.03
C ALA A 62 -23.14 -9.83 -11.17
N ASN A 63 -24.35 -9.73 -11.77
CA ASN A 63 -25.62 -10.39 -11.47
C ASN A 63 -26.45 -9.91 -10.26
#